data_AF-A0A9W8TTK8-F1
#
_entry.id   AF-A0A9W8TTK8-F1
#
_cell.length_a   1.000
_cell.length_b   1.000
_cell.length_c   1.000
_cell.angle_alpha   90.00
_cell.angle_beta   90.00
_cell.angle_gamma   90.00
#
_symmetry.space_group_name_H-M   'P 1'
#
loop_
_entity.id
_entity.type
_entity.pdbx_description
1 polymer ?
#
loop_
_entity_poly.entity_id
_entity_poly.type
_entity_poly.pdbx_seq_one_letter_code
_entity_poly.pdbx_strand_id
1 'polypeptide(L)' 'EYPPAAWTFEPPQDHQITNAILRMKPYKATRPGTISNIFFRQTREWLVPYLGPLYRATFTLNHYPEDWSRTETVVL' A
#
# COMPACT_ATOMS: atom_id res chain seq x y z
N GLU A 1 14.53 30.62 10.24
CA GLU A 1 13.33 30.16 9.51
C GLU A 1 13.63 28.85 8.82
N TYR A 2 12.67 27.91 8.84
CA TYR A 2 12.80 26.66 8.08
C TYR A 2 12.46 26.96 6.60
N PRO A 3 13.17 26.37 5.62
CA PRO A 3 12.86 26.61 4.21
C PRO A 3 11.41 26.18 3.88
N PRO A 4 10.77 26.85 2.91
CA PRO A 4 9.46 26.42 2.44
C PRO A 4 9.53 24.99 1.90
N ALA A 5 8.41 24.26 2.01
CA ALA A 5 8.32 22.90 1.50
C ALA A 5 8.65 22.89 -0.01
N ALA A 6 9.58 22.02 -0.40
CA ALA A 6 9.98 21.91 -1.81
C ALA A 6 8.90 21.27 -2.68
N TRP A 7 7.93 20.56 -2.08
CA TRP A 7 6.87 19.86 -2.78
C TRP A 7 5.56 19.91 -2.01
N THR A 8 4.45 19.91 -2.75
CA THR A 8 3.11 19.69 -2.20
C THR A 8 2.85 18.20 -2.10
N PHE A 9 2.20 17.78 -1.01
CA PHE A 9 1.82 16.39 -0.83
C PHE A 9 0.72 15.98 -1.82
N GLU A 10 0.87 14.80 -2.43
CA GLU A 10 -0.15 14.16 -3.26
C GLU A 10 -0.35 12.69 -2.83
N PRO A 11 -1.61 12.18 -2.81
CA PRO A 11 -1.88 10.78 -2.52
C PRO A 11 -1.22 9.81 -3.52
N PRO A 12 -0.97 8.55 -3.13
CA PRO A 12 -0.26 7.60 -3.97
C PRO A 12 -1.04 7.25 -5.25
N GLN A 13 -0.29 7.23 -6.36
CA GLN A 13 -0.78 6.78 -7.65
C GLN A 13 -0.59 5.27 -7.83
N ASP A 14 -1.39 4.68 -8.73
CA ASP A 14 -1.43 3.23 -8.98
C ASP A 14 -0.07 2.68 -9.42
N HIS A 15 0.71 3.45 -10.18
CA HIS A 15 2.07 3.05 -10.59
C HIS A 15 3.03 2.97 -9.39
N GLN A 16 2.88 3.84 -8.39
CA GLN A 16 3.70 3.82 -7.17
C GLN A 16 3.36 2.60 -6.31
N ILE A 17 2.08 2.25 -6.22
CA ILE A 17 1.59 1.04 -5.53
C ILE A 17 2.10 -0.21 -6.24
N THR A 18 2.02 -0.25 -7.56
CA THR A 18 2.55 -1.35 -8.39
C THR A 18 4.05 -1.55 -8.14
N ASN A 19 4.81 -0.46 -8.14
CA ASN A 19 6.25 -0.48 -7.87
C ASN A 19 6.56 -0.95 -6.45
N ALA A 20 5.76 -0.55 -5.46
CA ALA A 20 5.90 -1.03 -4.09
C ALA A 20 5.69 -2.54 -3.98
N ILE A 21 4.66 -3.09 -4.65
CA ILE A 21 4.40 -4.53 -4.71
C ILE A 21 5.57 -5.27 -5.37
N LEU A 22 6.11 -4.74 -6.48
CA LEU A 22 7.21 -5.39 -7.20
C LEU A 22 8.51 -5.47 -6.39
N ARG A 23 8.72 -4.53 -5.46
CA ARG A 23 9.88 -4.50 -4.56
C ARG A 23 9.80 -5.47 -3.38
N MET A 24 8.63 -6.08 -3.14
CA MET A 24 8.47 -7.06 -2.08
C MET A 24 9.31 -8.32 -2.33
N LYS A 25 10.04 -8.79 -1.33
CA LYS A 25 10.77 -10.08 -1.41
C LYS A 25 9.76 -11.22 -1.49
N PRO A 26 9.76 -12.07 -2.52
CA PRO A 26 8.73 -13.10 -2.68
C PRO A 26 8.75 -14.11 -1.54
N TYR A 27 7.62 -14.79 -1.36
CA TYR A 27 7.45 -15.91 -0.41
C TYR A 27 7.51 -15.51 1.06
N LYS A 28 7.28 -14.23 1.37
CA LYS A 28 7.12 -13.76 2.75
C LYS A 28 5.65 -13.69 3.10
N ALA A 29 5.28 -14.31 4.21
CA ALA A 29 3.98 -14.12 4.85
C ALA A 29 4.15 -13.11 5.99
N THR A 30 3.22 -12.17 6.09
CA THR A 30 3.23 -11.12 7.11
C THR A 30 2.98 -11.68 8.50
N ARG A 31 2.19 -12.76 8.60
CA ARG A 31 1.96 -13.53 9.82
C ARG A 31 1.79 -15.03 9.51
N PRO A 32 1.99 -15.93 10.48
CA PRO A 32 1.63 -17.34 10.29
C PRO A 32 0.17 -17.48 9.85
N GLY A 33 -0.07 -18.24 8.79
CA GLY A 33 -1.41 -18.47 8.24
C GLY A 33 -1.92 -17.40 7.26
N THR A 34 -1.18 -16.31 7.02
CA THR A 34 -1.58 -15.31 6.00
C THR A 34 -1.06 -15.66 4.62
N ILE A 35 -1.72 -15.12 3.61
CA ILE A 35 -1.28 -15.24 2.21
C ILE A 35 0.13 -14.66 2.05
N SER A 36 0.94 -15.37 1.28
CA SER A 36 2.29 -14.94 0.94
C SER A 36 2.27 -13.77 -0.04
N ASN A 37 3.21 -12.83 0.10
CA ASN A 37 3.28 -11.65 -0.75
C ASN A 37 3.54 -11.93 -2.25
N ILE A 38 3.89 -13.17 -2.62
CA ILE A 38 3.92 -13.61 -4.02
C ILE A 38 2.56 -13.43 -4.69
N PHE A 39 1.47 -13.58 -3.93
CA PHE A 39 0.10 -13.35 -4.41
C PHE A 39 -0.06 -11.93 -4.94
N PHE A 40 0.31 -10.91 -4.15
CA PHE A 40 0.25 -9.51 -4.60
C PHE A 40 1.11 -9.30 -5.86
N ARG A 41 2.31 -9.86 -5.91
CA ARG A 41 3.19 -9.72 -7.09
C ARG A 41 2.56 -10.30 -8.36
N GLN A 42 1.93 -11.47 -8.27
CA GLN A 42 1.31 -12.16 -9.40
C GLN A 42 -0.05 -11.59 -9.81
N THR A 43 -0.79 -10.98 -8.87
CA THR A 43 -2.15 -10.47 -9.10
C THR A 43 -2.26 -8.95 -9.13
N ARG A 44 -1.14 -8.22 -9.07
CA ARG A 44 -1.08 -6.74 -9.00
C ARG A 44 -1.96 -6.05 -10.06
N GLU A 45 -2.01 -6.57 -11.27
CA GLU A 45 -2.77 -5.99 -12.39
C GLU A 45 -4.28 -5.99 -12.12
N TRP A 46 -4.73 -6.95 -11.32
CA TRP A 46 -6.12 -7.09 -10.88
C TRP A 46 -6.37 -6.35 -9.56
N LEU A 47 -5.39 -6.33 -8.64
CA LEU A 47 -5.57 -5.75 -7.31
C LEU A 47 -5.39 -4.24 -7.25
N VAL A 48 -4.40 -3.69 -7.96
CA VAL A 48 -4.04 -2.26 -7.87
C VAL A 48 -5.22 -1.32 -8.17
N PRO A 49 -6.10 -1.59 -9.15
CA PRO A 49 -7.29 -0.77 -9.39
C PRO A 49 -8.21 -0.62 -8.15
N TYR A 50 -8.19 -1.58 -7.23
CA TYR A 50 -8.97 -1.56 -5.98
C TYR A 50 -8.16 -1.06 -4.78
N LEU A 51 -6.87 -1.41 -4.71
CA LEU A 51 -5.98 -0.95 -3.65
C LEU A 51 -5.71 0.55 -3.72
N GLY A 52 -5.60 1.12 -4.93
CA GLY A 52 -5.38 2.55 -5.14
C GLY A 52 -6.43 3.43 -4.45
N PRO A 53 -7.72 3.26 -4.75
CA PRO A 53 -8.80 3.96 -4.06
C PRO A 53 -8.78 3.79 -2.54
N LEU A 54 -8.53 2.57 -2.04
CA LEU A 54 -8.48 2.30 -0.59
C LEU A 54 -7.34 3.07 0.09
N TYR A 55 -6.13 3.06 -0.48
CA TYR A 55 -5.01 3.82 0.06
C TYR A 55 -5.22 5.32 -0.04
N ARG A 56 -5.83 5.81 -1.13
CA ARG A 56 -6.12 7.25 -1.26
C ARG A 56 -7.20 7.71 -0.29
N ALA A 57 -8.17 6.84 0.01
CA ALA A 57 -9.23 7.14 0.96
C ALA A 57 -8.70 7.44 2.37
N THR A 58 -7.57 6.87 2.78
CA THR A 58 -7.00 7.18 4.11
C THR A 58 -6.59 8.65 4.24
N PHE A 59 -6.12 9.25 3.15
CA PHE A 59 -5.80 10.67 3.08
C PHE A 59 -7.05 11.54 2.93
N THR A 60 -7.97 11.16 2.03
CA THR A 60 -9.20 11.95 1.78
C THR A 60 -10.14 11.97 2.98
N LEU A 61 -10.27 10.84 3.69
CA LEU A 61 -11.13 10.70 4.86
C LEU A 61 -10.41 11.02 6.17
N ASN A 62 -9.09 11.28 6.12
CA ASN A 62 -8.24 11.44 7.29
C ASN A 62 -8.42 10.30 8.32
N HIS A 63 -8.53 9.07 7.81
CA HIS A 63 -8.80 7.88 8.62
C HIS A 63 -7.86 6.75 8.20
N TYR A 64 -7.09 6.24 9.16
CA TYR A 64 -6.22 5.09 8.96
C TYR A 64 -6.73 3.91 9.80
N PRO A 65 -7.16 2.80 9.18
CA PRO A 65 -7.69 1.65 9.92
C PRO A 65 -6.66 1.11 10.91
N GLU A 66 -7.08 0.86 12.15
CA GLU A 66 -6.18 0.40 13.22
C GLU A 66 -5.51 -0.93 12.84
N ASP A 67 -6.24 -1.85 12.21
CA ASP A 67 -5.70 -3.14 11.79
C ASP A 67 -4.53 -3.01 10.82
N TRP A 68 -4.53 -1.98 9.97
CA TRP A 68 -3.46 -1.75 8.99
C TRP A 68 -2.15 -1.31 9.66
N SER A 69 -2.22 -0.68 10.84
CA SER A 69 -1.02 -0.30 11.61
C SER A 69 -0.29 -1.51 12.18
N ARG A 70 -1.03 -2.60 12.39
CA ARG A 70 -0.53 -3.84 12.99
C ARG A 70 0.00 -4.82 11.93
N THR A 71 -0.34 -4.61 10.65
CA THR A 71 -0.01 -5.51 9.54
C THR A 71 0.88 -4.81 8.53
N GLU A 72 2.00 -5.42 8.14
CA GLU A 72 2.88 -4.84 7.09
C GLU A 72 2.23 -4.79 5.69
N THR A 73 1.02 -5.34 5.54
CA THR A 73 0.30 -5.44 4.25
C THR A 73 -1.19 -5.36 4.50
N VAL A 74 -1.94 -4.75 3.57
CA VAL A 74 -3.42 -4.79 3.62
C VAL A 74 -3.86 -6.24 3.65
N VAL A 75 -4.51 -6.62 4.75
CA VAL A 75 -5.19 -7.91 4.85
C VAL A 75 -6.45 -7.78 4.01
N LEU A 76 -6.44 -8.45 2.86
CA LEU A 76 -7.64 -8.70 2.06
C LEU A 76 -8.50 -9.77 2.75
#